data_AF-A0A6B3I5Q8-F1
#
_entry.id   AF-A0A6B3I5Q8-F1
#
_cell.length_a   1.000
_cell.length_b   1.000
_cell.length_c   1.000
_cell.angle_alpha   90.00
_cell.angle_beta   90.00
_cell.angle_gamma   90.00
#
_symmetry.space_group_name_H-M   'P 1'
#
loop_
_entity.id
_entity.type
_entity.pdbx_description
1 polymer ?
#
loop_
_entity_poly.entity_id
_entity_poly.type
_entity_poly.pdbx_seq_one_letter_code
_entity_poly.pdbx_strand_id
1 'polypeptide(L)'
;MHRGAITQESVLKAIAEYDELGRDAFLTQYGFGEARSYVVVHDGREYDSKAIAGVAHRWDQGRPLRPDEFSGGKEHAAAWLRRAGFHVKAVKNPDWARDEIILACQLVMENGWKGLDAQDARVAELSGLLQLLPIHVEAERNEKFRNPNGVARKTFDIATRHPDYRGKPTNGGALDVAVLHEFLARPQEMTEAARLI
;
A
#
# COMPACT_ATOMS: atom_id res chain seq x y z
N MET A 1 -26.42 9.09 -17.84
CA MET A 1 -26.00 9.23 -16.42
C MET A 1 -24.50 8.96 -16.37
N HIS A 2 -23.68 9.96 -16.04
CA HIS A 2 -22.23 9.80 -15.98
C HIS A 2 -21.84 9.48 -14.54
N ARG A 3 -21.76 8.18 -14.21
CA ARG A 3 -21.53 7.70 -12.82
C ARG A 3 -20.31 8.30 -12.13
N GLY A 4 -19.29 8.72 -12.90
CA GLY A 4 -18.08 9.34 -12.36
C GLY A 4 -18.01 10.87 -12.45
N ALA A 5 -19.07 11.54 -12.90
CA ALA A 5 -19.13 13.00 -12.94
C ALA A 5 -19.42 13.55 -11.54
N ILE A 6 -18.40 13.57 -10.69
CA ILE A 6 -18.41 14.22 -9.38
C ILE A 6 -17.45 15.41 -9.36
N THR A 7 -17.86 16.51 -8.74
CA THR A 7 -17.06 17.73 -8.60
C THR A 7 -16.36 17.81 -7.24
N GLN A 8 -15.39 18.72 -7.11
CA GLN A 8 -14.74 18.98 -5.83
C GLN A 8 -15.76 19.39 -4.76
N GLU A 9 -16.69 20.28 -5.10
CA GLU A 9 -17.76 20.75 -4.22
C GLU A 9 -18.64 19.60 -3.73
N SER A 10 -19.04 18.70 -4.63
CA SER A 10 -19.86 17.54 -4.28
C SER A 10 -19.18 16.60 -3.30
N VAL A 11 -17.87 16.41 -3.45
CA VAL A 11 -17.06 15.59 -2.53
C VAL A 11 -16.94 16.27 -1.17
N LEU A 12 -16.70 17.59 -1.11
CA LEU A 12 -16.65 18.34 0.16
C LEU A 12 -17.96 18.24 0.93
N LYS A 13 -19.11 18.35 0.25
CA LYS A 13 -20.42 18.19 0.91
C LYS A 13 -20.66 16.77 1.41
N ALA A 14 -20.16 15.74 0.73
CA ALA A 14 -20.24 14.36 1.20
C ALA A 14 -19.35 14.13 2.43
N ILE A 15 -18.17 14.76 2.46
CA ILE A 15 -17.28 14.77 3.63
C ILE A 15 -17.93 15.48 4.82
N ALA A 16 -18.55 16.64 4.60
CA ALA A 16 -19.22 17.38 5.66
C ALA A 16 -20.33 16.55 6.33
N GLU A 17 -21.19 15.88 5.54
CA GLU A 17 -22.20 14.99 6.10
C GLU A 17 -21.58 13.78 6.81
N TYR A 18 -20.49 13.22 6.28
CA TYR A 18 -19.77 12.15 6.95
C TYR A 18 -19.26 12.59 8.33
N ASP A 19 -18.73 13.81 8.44
CA ASP A 19 -18.28 14.38 9.70
C ASP A 19 -19.43 14.68 10.67
N GLU A 20 -20.61 15.09 10.16
CA GLU A 20 -21.82 15.33 10.96
C GLU A 20 -22.45 14.03 11.50
N LEU A 21 -22.58 13.00 10.66
CA LEU A 21 -23.19 11.72 11.03
C LEU A 21 -22.24 10.81 11.81
N GLY A 22 -20.94 10.92 11.53
CA GLY A 22 -19.95 9.94 11.91
C GLY A 22 -19.92 8.73 10.97
N ARG A 23 -18.76 8.06 10.94
CA ARG A 23 -18.45 6.96 10.00
C ARG A 23 -19.51 5.86 9.97
N ASP A 24 -19.80 5.25 11.11
CA ASP A 24 -20.66 4.06 11.17
C ASP A 24 -22.09 4.37 10.73
N ALA A 25 -22.63 5.52 11.15
CA ALA A 25 -23.96 5.97 10.76
C ALA A 25 -24.01 6.31 9.27
N PHE A 26 -23.01 7.02 8.74
CA PHE A 26 -22.91 7.34 7.31
C PHE A 26 -22.86 6.06 6.45
N LEU A 27 -21.99 5.11 6.82
CA LEU A 27 -21.84 3.84 6.10
C LEU A 27 -23.15 3.04 6.14
N THR A 28 -23.79 2.95 7.30
CA THR A 28 -25.07 2.23 7.47
C THR A 28 -26.18 2.89 6.66
N GLN A 29 -26.32 4.21 6.71
CA GLN A 29 -27.34 4.98 6.00
C GLN A 29 -27.26 4.78 4.48
N TYR A 30 -26.06 4.75 3.92
CA TYR A 30 -25.84 4.60 2.49
C TYR A 30 -25.53 3.16 2.03
N GLY A 31 -25.51 2.21 2.97
CA GLY A 31 -25.27 0.79 2.72
C GLY A 31 -23.84 0.44 2.32
N PHE A 32 -22.87 1.32 2.58
CA PHE A 32 -21.46 1.06 2.30
C PHE A 32 -20.79 0.31 3.46
N GLY A 33 -19.69 -0.37 3.16
CA GLY A 33 -18.79 -0.90 4.18
C GLY A 33 -17.48 -0.12 4.20
N GLU A 34 -16.68 -0.36 5.25
CA GLU A 34 -15.36 0.23 5.37
C GLU A 34 -14.47 -0.03 4.16
N ALA A 35 -13.67 0.97 3.80
CA ALA A 35 -12.69 0.91 2.75
C ALA A 35 -11.62 -0.13 3.05
N ARG A 36 -11.47 -1.10 2.14
CA ARG A 36 -10.42 -2.11 2.21
C ARG A 36 -9.22 -1.82 1.31
N SER A 37 -9.39 -0.91 0.36
CA SER A 37 -8.43 -0.66 -0.72
C SER A 37 -7.98 0.79 -0.76
N TYR A 38 -8.90 1.76 -0.73
CA TYR A 38 -8.56 3.18 -0.85
C TYR A 38 -9.33 4.06 0.13
N VAL A 39 -8.68 5.08 0.64
CA VAL A 39 -9.29 6.17 1.43
C VAL A 39 -8.99 7.51 0.76
N VAL A 40 -9.89 8.47 0.93
CA VAL A 40 -9.63 9.87 0.56
C VAL A 40 -9.16 10.63 1.79
N VAL A 41 -8.16 11.49 1.61
CA VAL A 41 -7.58 12.30 2.69
C VAL A 41 -7.99 13.75 2.50
N HIS A 42 -8.57 14.33 3.55
CA HIS A 42 -8.94 15.75 3.61
C HIS A 42 -8.71 16.26 5.03
N ASP A 43 -8.04 17.41 5.17
CA ASP A 43 -7.71 18.03 6.46
C ASP A 43 -7.11 17.08 7.52
N GLY A 44 -6.23 16.19 7.07
CA GLY A 44 -5.55 15.21 7.91
C GLY A 44 -6.41 14.02 8.36
N ARG A 45 -7.67 13.94 7.91
CA ARG A 45 -8.59 12.82 8.18
C ARG A 45 -8.73 11.91 6.97
N GLU A 46 -9.06 10.64 7.23
CA GLU A 46 -9.29 9.62 6.21
C GLU A 46 -10.77 9.24 6.14
N TYR A 47 -11.28 9.11 4.91
CA TYR A 47 -12.68 8.80 4.64
C TYR A 47 -12.80 7.64 3.65
N ASP A 48 -13.85 6.83 3.80
CA ASP A 48 -14.08 5.65 2.96
C ASP A 48 -14.36 6.05 1.49
N SER A 49 -13.34 5.92 0.63
CA SER A 49 -13.35 6.48 -0.74
C SER A 49 -14.58 6.12 -1.55
N LYS A 50 -15.03 4.86 -1.46
CA LYS A 50 -16.20 4.39 -2.21
C LYS A 50 -17.48 5.04 -1.67
N ALA A 51 -17.62 5.15 -0.35
CA ALA A 51 -18.80 5.76 0.25
C ALA A 51 -18.87 7.25 -0.09
N ILE A 52 -17.76 7.98 0.05
CA ILE A 52 -17.69 9.41 -0.30
C ILE A 52 -18.01 9.64 -1.78
N ALA A 53 -17.38 8.88 -2.70
CA ALA A 53 -17.66 9.03 -4.13
C ALA A 53 -19.13 8.71 -4.49
N GLY A 54 -19.69 7.67 -3.86
CA GLY A 54 -21.08 7.25 -4.08
C GLY A 54 -22.09 8.30 -3.60
N VAL A 55 -21.84 8.92 -2.44
CA VAL A 55 -22.72 9.97 -1.89
C VAL A 55 -22.54 11.29 -2.62
N ALA A 56 -21.31 11.67 -2.97
CA ALA A 56 -21.03 12.90 -3.73
C ALA A 56 -21.79 12.97 -5.06
N HIS A 57 -21.99 11.82 -5.72
CA HIS A 57 -22.78 11.73 -6.96
C HIS A 57 -24.17 12.35 -6.84
N ARG A 58 -24.77 12.39 -5.65
CA ARG A 58 -26.13 12.92 -5.46
C ARG A 58 -26.23 14.42 -5.72
N TRP A 59 -25.14 15.18 -5.55
CA TRP A 59 -25.11 16.63 -5.74
C TRP A 59 -24.95 17.05 -7.19
N ASP A 60 -24.30 16.23 -8.00
CA ASP A 60 -24.18 16.48 -9.44
C ASP A 60 -25.27 15.76 -10.26
N GLN A 61 -25.85 14.67 -9.75
CA GLN A 61 -26.70 13.75 -10.53
C GLN A 61 -28.00 13.35 -9.82
N GLY A 62 -28.37 14.00 -8.71
CA GLY A 62 -29.69 13.91 -8.07
C GLY A 62 -29.94 12.69 -7.15
N ARG A 63 -29.03 11.72 -7.09
CA ARG A 63 -29.10 10.61 -6.11
C ARG A 63 -27.73 10.00 -5.80
N PRO A 64 -27.52 9.41 -4.61
CA PRO A 64 -26.31 8.65 -4.33
C PRO A 64 -26.28 7.37 -5.18
N LEU A 65 -25.07 6.90 -5.48
CA LEU A 65 -24.84 5.56 -6.04
C LEU A 65 -24.85 4.54 -4.91
N ARG A 66 -25.42 3.36 -5.18
CA ARG A 66 -25.37 2.20 -4.29
C ARG A 66 -24.03 1.46 -4.45
N PRO A 67 -23.60 0.67 -3.45
CA PRO A 67 -22.32 -0.03 -3.50
C PRO A 67 -22.20 -1.01 -4.68
N ASP A 68 -23.29 -1.57 -5.19
CA ASP A 68 -23.32 -2.50 -6.31
C ASP A 68 -23.25 -1.81 -7.69
N GLU A 69 -23.37 -0.48 -7.75
CA GLU A 69 -23.38 0.28 -9.02
C GLU A 69 -21.98 0.61 -9.56
N PHE A 70 -20.93 0.44 -8.75
CA PHE A 70 -19.55 0.76 -9.10
C PHE A 70 -18.57 0.07 -8.15
N SER A 71 -17.28 0.04 -8.52
CA SER A 71 -16.21 -0.48 -7.66
C SER A 71 -15.54 0.65 -6.86
N GLY A 72 -14.92 0.29 -5.73
CA GLY A 72 -14.05 1.22 -4.99
C GLY A 72 -12.63 1.30 -5.56
N GLY A 73 -12.35 0.59 -6.65
CA GLY A 73 -11.00 0.39 -7.18
C GLY A 73 -10.42 1.60 -7.92
N LYS A 74 -9.20 1.42 -8.42
CA LYS A 74 -8.38 2.45 -9.11
C LYS A 74 -9.10 3.15 -10.24
N GLU A 75 -9.93 2.44 -11.00
CA GLU A 75 -10.60 2.95 -12.19
C GLU A 75 -11.96 3.62 -11.92
N HIS A 76 -12.44 3.55 -10.68
CA HIS A 76 -13.77 4.04 -10.30
C HIS A 76 -13.66 5.10 -9.20
N ALA A 77 -14.14 4.82 -7.98
CA ALA A 77 -14.20 5.78 -6.88
C ALA A 77 -12.89 6.57 -6.70
N ALA A 78 -11.76 5.84 -6.65
CA ALA A 78 -10.44 6.43 -6.47
C ALA A 78 -10.04 7.35 -7.64
N ALA A 79 -10.29 6.96 -8.90
CA ALA A 79 -10.02 7.82 -10.06
C ALA A 79 -10.91 9.07 -10.07
N TRP A 80 -12.19 8.93 -9.71
CA TRP A 80 -13.13 10.06 -9.71
C TRP A 80 -12.76 11.10 -8.66
N LEU A 81 -12.39 10.64 -7.46
CA LEU A 81 -11.93 11.51 -6.37
C LEU A 81 -10.60 12.21 -6.70
N ARG A 82 -9.65 11.50 -7.32
CA ARG A 82 -8.41 12.11 -7.80
C ARG A 82 -8.67 13.19 -8.85
N ARG A 83 -9.54 12.91 -9.82
CA ARG A 83 -9.95 13.90 -10.83
C ARG A 83 -10.67 15.10 -10.22
N ALA A 84 -11.38 14.92 -9.11
CA ALA A 84 -11.99 15.99 -8.33
C ALA A 84 -11.00 16.75 -7.44
N GLY A 85 -9.69 16.46 -7.51
CA GLY A 85 -8.64 17.20 -6.81
C GLY A 85 -8.28 16.67 -5.42
N PHE A 86 -8.77 15.48 -5.05
CA PHE A 86 -8.49 14.91 -3.73
C PHE A 86 -7.31 13.94 -3.75
N HIS A 87 -6.57 13.94 -2.65
CA HIS A 87 -5.54 12.94 -2.40
C HIS A 87 -6.19 11.61 -1.97
N VAL A 88 -5.88 10.52 -2.69
CA VAL A 88 -6.42 9.19 -2.44
C VAL A 88 -5.28 8.21 -2.20
N LYS A 89 -5.26 7.63 -1.01
CA LYS A 89 -4.24 6.68 -0.53
C LYS A 89 -4.75 5.25 -0.54
N ALA A 90 -3.85 4.30 -0.72
CA ALA A 90 -4.16 2.89 -0.51
C ALA A 90 -4.19 2.56 1.00
N VAL A 91 -5.18 1.78 1.42
CA VAL A 91 -5.29 1.30 2.82
C VAL A 91 -4.17 0.30 3.11
N LYS A 92 -3.77 -0.50 2.12
CA LYS A 92 -2.70 -1.47 2.20
C LYS A 92 -1.68 -1.19 1.11
N ASN A 93 -0.40 -1.30 1.47
CA ASN A 93 0.68 -1.31 0.49
C ASN A 93 0.61 -2.58 -0.36
N PRO A 94 1.10 -2.53 -1.61
CA PRO A 94 1.21 -3.72 -2.44
C PRO A 94 2.18 -4.73 -1.83
N ASP A 95 1.99 -6.00 -2.23
CA ASP A 95 2.88 -7.09 -1.83
C ASP A 95 4.33 -6.81 -2.25
N TRP A 96 5.29 -7.39 -1.53
CA TRP A 96 6.71 -7.32 -1.92
C TRP A 96 6.92 -7.99 -3.27
N ALA A 97 7.43 -7.22 -4.23
CA ALA A 97 7.85 -7.73 -5.52
C ALA A 97 9.16 -8.50 -5.38
N ARG A 98 9.43 -9.35 -6.37
CA ARG A 98 10.61 -10.21 -6.38
C ARG A 98 11.91 -9.40 -6.30
N ASP A 99 12.01 -8.35 -7.10
CA ASP A 99 13.20 -7.50 -7.18
C ASP A 99 13.47 -6.76 -5.87
N GLU A 100 12.41 -6.34 -5.17
CA GLU A 100 12.53 -5.74 -3.84
C GLU A 100 13.07 -6.74 -2.80
N ILE A 101 12.66 -8.02 -2.90
CA ILE A 101 13.16 -9.10 -2.03
C ILE A 101 14.60 -9.46 -2.38
N ILE A 102 15.00 -9.39 -3.66
CA ILE A 102 16.40 -9.59 -4.07
C ILE A 102 17.31 -8.57 -3.38
N LEU A 103 16.96 -7.29 -3.45
CA LEU A 103 17.73 -6.22 -2.82
C LEU A 103 17.80 -6.40 -1.28
N ALA A 104 16.68 -6.74 -0.64
CA ALA A 104 16.65 -7.03 0.79
C ALA A 104 17.47 -8.28 1.17
N CYS A 105 17.44 -9.33 0.35
CA CYS A 105 18.19 -10.55 0.58
C CYS A 105 19.69 -10.35 0.37
N GLN A 106 20.11 -9.54 -0.61
CA GLN A 106 21.51 -9.14 -0.79
C GLN A 106 22.02 -8.45 0.48
N LEU A 107 21.26 -7.47 1.01
CA LEU A 107 21.64 -6.77 2.24
C LEU A 107 21.79 -7.73 3.44
N VAL A 108 20.88 -8.71 3.58
CA VAL A 108 20.97 -9.73 4.64
C VAL A 108 22.19 -10.64 4.45
N MET A 109 22.48 -11.06 3.22
CA MET A 109 23.66 -11.87 2.89
C MET A 109 24.96 -11.11 3.23
N GLU A 110 25.07 -9.85 2.81
CA GLU A 110 26.22 -8.99 3.10
C GLU A 110 26.39 -8.72 4.60
N ASN A 111 25.28 -8.75 5.36
CA ASN A 111 25.29 -8.66 6.81
C ASN A 111 25.50 -10.03 7.50
N GLY A 112 26.00 -11.04 6.79
CA GLY A 112 26.31 -12.36 7.33
C GLY A 112 25.07 -13.13 7.77
N TRP A 113 23.99 -13.04 7.01
CA TRP A 113 22.69 -13.69 7.24
C TRP A 113 21.99 -13.26 8.53
N LYS A 114 22.24 -12.03 8.97
CA LYS A 114 21.58 -11.41 10.14
C LYS A 114 20.66 -10.29 9.69
N GLY A 115 19.47 -10.23 10.29
CA GLY A 115 18.55 -9.10 10.10
C GLY A 115 19.16 -7.79 10.61
N LEU A 116 18.69 -6.68 10.06
CA LEU A 116 19.14 -5.33 10.39
C LEU A 116 17.97 -4.56 11.00
N ASP A 117 18.26 -3.70 11.99
CA ASP A 117 17.25 -2.85 12.61
C ASP A 117 16.90 -1.63 11.75
N ALA A 118 15.78 -0.97 12.07
CA ALA A 118 15.26 0.15 11.29
C ALA A 118 16.14 1.41 11.32
N GLN A 119 17.08 1.52 12.27
CA GLN A 119 17.98 2.65 12.42
C GLN A 119 19.34 2.41 11.74
N ASP A 120 19.60 1.20 11.23
CA ASP A 120 20.80 0.91 10.45
C ASP A 120 20.81 1.76 9.16
N ALA A 121 21.91 2.46 8.91
CA ALA A 121 22.04 3.35 7.76
C ALA A 121 21.82 2.62 6.42
N ARG A 122 22.20 1.34 6.32
CA ARG A 122 22.00 0.52 5.11
C ARG A 122 20.52 0.17 4.90
N VAL A 123 19.76 0.04 5.98
CA VAL A 123 18.30 -0.14 5.90
C VAL A 123 17.63 1.15 5.43
N ALA A 124 18.09 2.30 5.90
CA ALA A 124 17.61 3.60 5.42
C ALA A 124 17.92 3.83 3.93
N GLU A 125 19.13 3.48 3.49
CA GLU A 125 19.54 3.53 2.08
C GLU A 125 18.69 2.62 1.19
N LEU A 126 18.51 1.35 1.58
CA LEU A 126 17.66 0.41 0.87
C LEU A 126 16.19 0.90 0.83
N SER A 127 15.69 1.46 1.93
CA SER A 127 14.35 2.06 1.98
C SER A 127 14.19 3.19 0.96
N GLY A 128 15.22 4.04 0.79
CA GLY A 128 15.24 5.09 -0.24
C GLY A 128 15.19 4.50 -1.64
N LEU A 129 16.04 3.53 -1.94
CA LEU A 129 16.08 2.85 -3.24
C LEU A 129 14.72 2.20 -3.59
N LEU A 130 14.17 1.40 -2.69
CA LEU A 130 12.89 0.71 -2.89
C LEU A 130 11.72 1.67 -3.17
N GLN A 131 11.73 2.85 -2.53
CA GLN A 131 10.72 3.88 -2.76
C GLN A 131 10.86 4.57 -4.12
N LEU A 132 12.03 4.51 -4.76
CA LEU A 132 12.27 5.08 -6.09
C LEU A 132 11.96 4.10 -7.24
N LEU A 133 11.89 2.79 -6.95
CA LEU A 133 11.65 1.79 -7.99
C LEU A 133 10.28 1.99 -8.67
N PRO A 134 10.21 1.88 -10.02
CA PRO A 134 8.98 2.07 -10.78
C PRO A 134 8.11 0.79 -10.82
N ILE A 135 8.12 -0.04 -9.77
CA ILE A 135 7.38 -1.31 -9.71
C ILE A 135 5.89 -1.08 -9.38
N HIS A 136 5.63 -0.22 -8.40
CA HIS A 136 4.28 0.09 -7.92
C HIS A 136 3.93 1.53 -8.24
N VAL A 137 2.70 1.86 -8.60
CA VAL A 137 2.36 3.27 -8.84
C VAL A 137 2.18 4.02 -7.52
N GLU A 138 2.52 5.31 -7.45
CA GLU A 138 2.43 6.11 -6.21
C GLU A 138 1.06 6.03 -5.54
N ALA A 139 0.00 5.98 -6.35
CA ALA A 139 -1.39 5.79 -5.92
C ALA A 139 -1.67 4.51 -5.10
N GLU A 140 -0.79 3.50 -5.14
CA GLU A 140 -0.88 2.26 -4.34
C GLU A 140 -0.07 2.32 -3.05
N ARG A 141 0.71 3.37 -2.87
CA ARG A 141 1.67 3.49 -1.78
C ARG A 141 1.03 4.36 -0.70
N ASN A 142 1.13 3.92 0.55
CA ASN A 142 0.85 4.76 1.71
C ASN A 142 2.15 5.15 2.41
N GLU A 143 2.06 5.89 3.51
CA GLU A 143 3.22 6.38 4.28
C GLU A 143 4.10 5.27 4.88
N LYS A 144 3.60 4.03 4.91
CA LYS A 144 4.36 2.86 5.36
C LYS A 144 5.02 2.10 4.21
N PHE A 145 4.87 2.56 2.97
CA PHE A 145 5.41 1.88 1.79
C PHE A 145 6.92 1.82 1.85
N ARG A 146 7.47 0.60 1.98
CA ARG A 146 8.91 0.30 2.01
C ARG A 146 9.73 1.24 2.90
N ASN A 147 9.13 1.74 3.99
CA ASN A 147 9.81 2.58 4.95
C ASN A 147 10.86 1.77 5.74
N PRO A 148 11.77 2.41 6.51
CA PRO A 148 12.84 1.69 7.21
C PRO A 148 12.36 0.56 8.12
N ASN A 149 11.21 0.74 8.80
CA ASN A 149 10.60 -0.30 9.63
C ASN A 149 10.14 -1.52 8.81
N GLY A 150 9.53 -1.29 7.65
CA GLY A 150 9.11 -2.35 6.74
C GLY A 150 10.30 -3.10 6.14
N VAL A 151 11.35 -2.39 5.77
CA VAL A 151 12.60 -2.98 5.27
C VAL A 151 13.29 -3.80 6.36
N ALA A 152 13.48 -3.24 7.56
CA ALA A 152 14.03 -3.97 8.71
C ALA A 152 13.25 -5.27 8.96
N ARG A 153 11.91 -5.20 9.03
CA ARG A 153 11.06 -6.39 9.16
C ARG A 153 11.36 -7.43 8.07
N LYS A 154 11.44 -6.99 6.81
CA LYS A 154 11.74 -7.88 5.68
C LYS A 154 13.12 -8.54 5.83
N THR A 155 14.13 -7.83 6.31
CA THR A 155 15.46 -8.42 6.56
C THR A 155 15.40 -9.54 7.61
N PHE A 156 14.62 -9.37 8.69
CA PHE A 156 14.41 -10.43 9.69
C PHE A 156 13.58 -11.60 9.12
N ASP A 157 12.58 -11.30 8.29
CA ASP A 157 11.77 -12.33 7.63
C ASP A 157 12.60 -13.24 6.72
N ILE A 158 13.62 -12.70 6.07
CA ILE A 158 14.58 -13.46 5.26
C ILE A 158 15.59 -14.17 6.17
N ALA A 159 16.26 -13.45 7.07
CA ALA A 159 17.34 -13.97 7.89
C ALA A 159 16.91 -15.16 8.77
N THR A 160 15.71 -15.11 9.34
CA THR A 160 15.21 -16.18 10.21
C THR A 160 14.75 -17.44 9.45
N ARG A 161 14.71 -17.39 8.12
CA ARG A 161 14.47 -18.56 7.25
C ARG A 161 15.77 -19.23 6.79
N HIS A 162 16.94 -18.65 7.08
CA HIS A 162 18.22 -19.22 6.73
C HIS A 162 18.41 -20.62 7.37
N PRO A 163 18.96 -21.64 6.66
CA PRO A 163 19.15 -22.99 7.20
C PRO A 163 19.98 -23.06 8.49
N ASP A 164 20.92 -22.12 8.64
CA ASP A 164 21.75 -22.01 9.86
C ASP A 164 21.11 -21.25 11.01
N TYR A 165 19.93 -20.65 10.81
CA TYR A 165 19.22 -20.00 11.90
C TYR A 165 18.72 -21.05 12.91
N ARG A 166 18.94 -20.80 14.20
CA ARG A 166 18.61 -21.74 15.30
C ARG A 166 17.45 -21.26 16.18
N GLY A 167 16.95 -20.05 15.95
CA GLY A 167 15.83 -19.49 16.72
C GLY A 167 14.46 -19.84 16.13
N LYS A 168 13.40 -19.25 16.71
CA LYS A 168 12.05 -19.34 16.13
C LYS A 168 11.96 -18.46 14.88
N PRO A 169 11.60 -19.01 13.70
CA PRO A 169 11.47 -18.22 12.48
C PRO A 169 10.28 -17.27 12.58
N THR A 170 10.37 -16.12 11.91
CA THR A 170 9.19 -15.27 11.70
C THR A 170 8.29 -15.84 10.62
N ASN A 171 7.10 -15.23 10.44
CA ASN A 171 6.18 -15.59 9.37
C ASN A 171 6.55 -14.88 8.04
N GLY A 172 7.77 -15.11 7.55
CA GLY A 172 8.19 -14.66 6.22
C GLY A 172 7.38 -15.32 5.09
N GLY A 173 7.27 -14.64 3.96
CA GLY A 173 6.49 -15.08 2.80
C GLY A 173 7.18 -16.14 1.94
N ALA A 174 6.42 -16.82 1.08
CA ALA A 174 6.97 -17.86 0.21
C ALA A 174 8.06 -17.33 -0.75
N LEU A 175 7.90 -16.10 -1.23
CA LEU A 175 8.87 -15.45 -2.11
C LEU A 175 10.19 -15.10 -1.39
N ASP A 176 10.14 -14.79 -0.09
CA ASP A 176 11.34 -14.57 0.73
C ASP A 176 12.20 -15.84 0.77
N VAL A 177 11.57 -17.00 0.97
CA VAL A 177 12.25 -18.31 1.00
C VAL A 177 12.82 -18.67 -0.38
N ALA A 178 12.05 -18.43 -1.44
CA ALA A 178 12.51 -18.72 -2.81
C ALA A 178 13.77 -17.91 -3.16
N VAL A 179 13.75 -16.59 -2.95
CA VAL A 179 14.91 -15.73 -3.22
C VAL A 179 16.09 -16.08 -2.34
N LEU A 180 15.87 -16.37 -1.05
CA LEU A 180 16.91 -16.83 -0.14
C LEU A 180 17.60 -18.11 -0.66
N HIS A 181 16.84 -19.11 -1.08
CA HIS A 181 17.43 -20.35 -1.63
C HIS A 181 18.25 -20.10 -2.89
N GLU A 182 17.82 -19.16 -3.75
CA GLU A 182 18.62 -18.77 -4.91
C GLU A 182 19.93 -18.09 -4.51
N PHE A 183 19.91 -17.19 -3.52
CA PHE A 183 21.15 -16.59 -3.00
C PHE A 183 22.09 -17.63 -2.38
N LEU A 184 21.55 -18.65 -1.70
CA LEU A 184 22.36 -19.74 -1.15
C LEU A 184 22.96 -20.64 -2.23
N ALA A 185 22.21 -20.91 -3.30
CA ALA A 185 22.65 -21.79 -4.38
C ALA A 185 23.63 -21.10 -5.35
N ARG A 186 23.41 -19.83 -5.65
CA ARG A 186 24.12 -19.07 -6.70
C ARG A 186 24.35 -17.60 -6.29
N PRO A 187 25.13 -17.35 -5.23
CA PRO A 187 25.28 -16.01 -4.64
C PRO A 187 25.85 -14.98 -5.60
N GLN A 188 26.79 -15.35 -6.47
CA GLN A 188 27.40 -14.43 -7.43
C GLN A 188 26.39 -13.94 -8.49
N GLU A 189 25.60 -14.86 -9.06
CA GLU A 189 24.56 -14.50 -10.04
C GLU A 189 23.47 -13.62 -9.42
N MET A 190 23.06 -13.93 -8.19
CA MET A 190 22.03 -13.16 -7.50
C MET A 190 22.52 -11.77 -7.09
N THR A 191 23.80 -11.64 -6.71
CA THR A 191 24.42 -10.33 -6.45
C THR A 191 24.48 -9.49 -7.72
N GLU A 192 24.81 -10.10 -8.87
CA GLU A 192 24.81 -9.40 -10.14
C GLU A 192 23.39 -8.99 -10.57
N ALA A 193 22.40 -9.87 -10.40
CA ALA A 193 21.01 -9.54 -10.63
C ALA A 193 20.55 -8.36 -9.75
N ALA A 194 20.98 -8.32 -8.49
CA ALA A 194 20.65 -7.24 -7.57
C ALA A 194 21.25 -5.88 -7.99
N ARG A 195 22.46 -5.88 -8.58
CA ARG A 195 23.11 -4.66 -9.11
C ARG A 195 22.43 -4.08 -10.34
N LEU A 196 21.67 -4.89 -11.07
CA LEU A 196 20.98 -4.48 -12.30
C LEU A 196 19.57 -3.93 -12.05
N ILE A 197 19.10 -3.95 -10.79
CA ILE A 197 17.84 -3.34 -10.35
C ILE A 197 18.07 -1.86 -10.01
#